data_AF-A0A453M2P6-F1
#
_entry.id   AF-A0A453M2P6-F1
#
_cell.length_a   1.000
_cell.length_b   1.000
_cell.length_c   1.000
_cell.angle_alpha   90.00
_cell.angle_beta   90.00
_cell.angle_gamma   90.00
#
_symmetry.space_group_name_H-M   'P 1'
#
loop_
_entity.id
_entity.type
_entity.pdbx_description
1 polymer ?
#
loop_
_entity_poly.entity_id
_entity_poly.type
_entity_poly.pdbx_seq_one_letter_code
_entity_poly.pdbx_strand_id
1 'polypeptide(L)'
;MGNNSTAFSLPQPHLQRTKLCDMDDKELEPLYVTRREQLKQVVGSIIKPKFVQGKTLNGKEFVSFLQQILEALNKGEIPSTGSLVEIFNKAILERCLKVYKEKLEGLRLPVPVEKLQQIHEVANGEAKLLFDKQHFGKHHAVQSILKLEDEITKVYKNFLLANEYQSSKLCEARFSECEDQMDHLQVLKLPSMAKFNAGFFYCNRTFVMECVGPAKERYDHRMSKRCSSNLVLFSSRSTITSSSIGW
;
A
#
# COMPACT_ATOMS: atom_id res chain seq x y z
N MET A 1 -28.37 -25.96 8.74
CA MET A 1 -29.45 -26.73 8.10
C MET A 1 -29.13 -26.85 6.62
N GLY A 2 -28.97 -28.08 6.12
CA GLY A 2 -28.41 -28.37 4.79
C GLY A 2 -29.47 -28.24 3.68
N ASN A 3 -29.45 -27.11 2.97
CA ASN A 3 -30.50 -26.74 2.02
C ASN A 3 -30.39 -27.41 0.62
N ASN A 4 -29.54 -28.42 0.42
CA ASN A 4 -29.33 -29.08 -0.88
C ASN A 4 -28.94 -30.58 -0.75
N SER A 5 -29.59 -31.32 0.14
CA SER A 5 -29.33 -32.76 0.27
C SER A 5 -30.24 -33.54 -0.68
N THR A 6 -29.69 -34.04 -1.79
CA THR A 6 -30.37 -35.03 -2.66
C THR A 6 -29.87 -36.42 -2.29
N ALA A 7 -30.78 -37.32 -1.92
CA ALA A 7 -30.46 -38.73 -1.66
C ALA A 7 -31.05 -39.60 -2.79
N PHE A 8 -30.26 -40.55 -3.29
CA PHE A 8 -30.66 -41.47 -4.34
C PHE A 8 -30.14 -42.88 -4.01
N SER A 9 -30.98 -43.89 -4.14
CA SER A 9 -30.62 -45.28 -3.84
C SER A 9 -30.49 -46.13 -5.12
N LEU A 10 -29.50 -47.02 -5.11
CA LEU A 10 -29.29 -48.03 -6.14
C LEU A 10 -29.44 -49.42 -5.49
N PRO A 11 -30.26 -50.32 -6.05
CA PRO A 11 -30.33 -51.69 -5.57
C PRO A 11 -29.03 -52.45 -5.90
N GLN A 12 -28.87 -53.66 -5.36
CA GLN A 12 -27.71 -54.48 -5.68
C GLN A 12 -27.73 -54.84 -7.18
N PRO A 13 -26.64 -54.56 -7.94
CA PRO A 13 -26.60 -54.78 -9.38
C PRO A 13 -26.56 -56.26 -9.79
N HIS A 14 -25.86 -57.09 -9.03
CA HIS A 14 -25.73 -58.52 -9.28
C HIS A 14 -25.18 -59.24 -8.02
N LEU A 15 -25.32 -60.57 -7.94
CA LEU A 15 -24.78 -61.39 -6.84
C LEU A 15 -23.24 -61.50 -6.89
N GLN A 16 -22.68 -61.63 -8.09
CA GLN A 16 -21.23 -61.75 -8.32
C GLN A 16 -20.56 -60.37 -8.40
N ARG A 17 -20.28 -59.77 -7.24
CA ARG A 17 -19.76 -58.38 -7.14
C ARG A 17 -18.38 -58.15 -7.76
N THR A 18 -17.55 -59.20 -7.88
CA THR A 18 -16.18 -59.08 -8.39
C THR A 18 -16.09 -58.98 -9.92
N LYS A 19 -17.20 -59.25 -10.63
CA LYS A 19 -17.24 -59.26 -12.10
C LYS A 19 -18.12 -58.16 -12.69
N LEU A 20 -18.55 -57.18 -11.88
CA LEU A 20 -19.51 -56.16 -12.30
C LEU A 20 -19.04 -55.30 -13.49
N CYS A 21 -17.73 -55.09 -13.64
CA CYS A 21 -17.17 -54.32 -14.75
C CYS A 21 -17.13 -55.09 -16.07
N ASP A 22 -17.20 -56.43 -16.01
CA ASP A 22 -17.14 -57.32 -17.17
C ASP A 22 -18.53 -57.74 -17.66
N MET A 23 -19.58 -57.35 -16.93
CA MET A 23 -20.97 -57.71 -17.19
C MET A 23 -21.66 -56.68 -18.08
N ASP A 24 -22.43 -57.15 -19.04
CA ASP A 24 -23.33 -56.31 -19.81
C ASP A 24 -24.58 -55.93 -19.00
N ASP A 25 -25.26 -54.84 -19.39
CA ASP A 25 -26.50 -54.38 -18.74
C ASP A 25 -27.60 -55.45 -18.71
N LYS A 26 -27.56 -56.43 -19.62
CA LYS A 26 -28.52 -57.55 -19.67
C LYS A 26 -28.30 -58.59 -18.57
N GLU A 27 -27.09 -58.64 -18.02
CA GLU A 27 -26.70 -59.54 -16.92
C GLU A 27 -26.93 -58.90 -15.55
N LEU A 28 -27.24 -57.60 -15.53
CA LEU A 28 -27.52 -56.85 -14.31
C LEU A 28 -29.01 -56.89 -13.96
N GLU A 29 -29.30 -56.67 -12.68
CA GLU A 29 -30.67 -56.57 -12.18
C GLU A 29 -31.42 -55.44 -12.91
N PRO A 30 -32.57 -55.70 -13.56
CA PRO A 30 -33.25 -54.70 -14.38
C PRO A 30 -33.63 -53.42 -13.62
N LEU A 31 -34.01 -53.56 -12.34
CA LEU A 31 -34.30 -52.42 -11.49
C LEU A 31 -33.05 -51.57 -11.21
N TYR A 32 -31.87 -52.19 -11.08
CA TYR A 32 -30.60 -51.46 -10.95
C TYR A 32 -30.32 -50.63 -12.21
N VAL A 33 -30.41 -51.23 -13.39
CA VAL A 33 -30.16 -50.54 -14.67
C VAL A 33 -31.10 -49.34 -14.80
N THR A 34 -32.39 -49.55 -14.54
CA THR A 34 -33.40 -48.48 -14.57
C THR A 34 -33.07 -47.35 -13.59
N ARG A 35 -32.71 -47.68 -12.34
CA ARG A 35 -32.35 -46.68 -11.31
C ARG A 35 -31.04 -45.96 -11.63
N ARG A 36 -30.06 -46.64 -12.24
CA ARG A 36 -28.80 -46.04 -12.70
C ARG A 36 -29.04 -45.01 -13.79
N GLU A 37 -29.90 -45.30 -14.76
CA GLU A 37 -30.25 -44.33 -15.80
C GLU A 37 -31.03 -43.13 -15.24
N GLN A 38 -31.95 -43.37 -14.30
CA GLN A 38 -32.61 -42.29 -13.55
C GLN A 38 -31.60 -41.42 -12.77
N LEU A 39 -30.59 -42.02 -12.14
CA LEU A 39 -29.55 -41.26 -11.43
C LEU A 39 -28.79 -40.35 -12.39
N LYS A 40 -28.44 -40.81 -13.60
CA LYS A 40 -27.79 -39.97 -14.61
C LYS A 40 -28.66 -38.76 -14.96
N GLN A 41 -29.97 -38.95 -15.13
CA GLN A 41 -30.92 -37.84 -15.37
C GLN A 41 -31.01 -36.89 -14.18
N VAL A 42 -31.05 -37.42 -12.95
CA VAL A 42 -31.07 -36.61 -11.73
C VAL A 42 -29.81 -35.76 -11.64
N VAL A 43 -28.62 -36.36 -11.79
CA VAL A 43 -27.35 -35.64 -11.82
C VAL A 43 -27.40 -34.58 -12.91
N GLY A 44 -27.78 -34.95 -14.14
CA GLY A 44 -27.96 -34.06 -15.29
C GLY A 44 -28.82 -32.83 -15.02
N SER A 45 -29.90 -32.97 -14.26
CA SER A 45 -30.81 -31.86 -13.95
C SER A 45 -30.30 -30.92 -12.84
N ILE A 46 -29.39 -31.39 -11.98
CA ILE A 46 -28.86 -30.59 -10.86
C ILE A 46 -27.47 -29.99 -11.13
N ILE A 47 -26.75 -30.45 -12.17
CA ILE A 47 -25.39 -29.96 -12.44
C ILE A 47 -25.44 -28.45 -12.74
N LYS A 48 -24.61 -27.69 -12.04
CA LYS A 48 -24.37 -26.27 -12.32
C LYS A 48 -22.87 -26.07 -12.45
N PRO A 49 -22.41 -25.16 -13.33
CA PRO A 49 -21.02 -24.77 -13.38
C PRO A 49 -20.52 -24.40 -11.98
N LYS A 50 -19.32 -24.83 -11.62
CA LYS A 50 -18.73 -24.46 -10.33
C LYS A 50 -18.35 -22.98 -10.41
N PHE A 51 -18.96 -22.15 -9.58
CA PHE A 51 -18.64 -20.73 -9.51
C PHE A 51 -17.61 -20.46 -8.41
N VAL A 52 -16.54 -19.75 -8.77
CA VAL A 52 -15.48 -19.29 -7.88
C VAL A 52 -15.16 -17.84 -8.30
N GLN A 53 -15.21 -16.88 -7.37
CA GLN A 53 -14.96 -15.44 -7.64
C GLN A 53 -15.89 -14.80 -8.69
N GLY A 54 -17.17 -15.21 -8.75
CA GLY A 54 -18.12 -14.67 -9.73
C GLY A 54 -17.84 -15.10 -11.18
N LYS A 55 -16.86 -15.99 -11.39
CA LYS A 55 -16.54 -16.62 -12.67
C LYS A 55 -16.82 -18.11 -12.59
N THR A 56 -17.14 -18.70 -13.73
CA THR A 56 -17.24 -20.15 -13.89
C THR A 56 -15.85 -20.77 -13.94
N LEU A 57 -15.57 -21.70 -13.03
CA LEU A 57 -14.29 -22.40 -12.93
C LEU A 57 -14.10 -23.32 -14.13
N ASN A 58 -13.13 -22.99 -14.99
CA ASN A 58 -12.74 -23.84 -16.12
C ASN A 58 -11.59 -24.80 -15.75
N GLY A 59 -11.19 -25.67 -16.68
CA GLY A 59 -10.14 -26.67 -16.41
C GLY A 59 -8.78 -26.08 -16.02
N LYS A 60 -8.36 -24.97 -16.63
CA LYS A 60 -7.08 -24.31 -16.28
C LYS A 60 -7.13 -23.71 -14.88
N GLU A 61 -8.23 -23.03 -14.56
CA GLU A 61 -8.46 -22.44 -13.24
C GLU A 61 -8.57 -23.52 -12.16
N PHE A 62 -9.21 -24.65 -12.47
CA PHE A 62 -9.31 -25.80 -11.56
C PHE A 62 -7.94 -26.41 -11.26
N VAL A 63 -7.08 -26.63 -12.26
CA VAL A 63 -5.73 -27.15 -12.05
C VAL A 63 -4.90 -26.19 -11.19
N SER A 64 -4.95 -24.89 -11.50
CA SER A 64 -4.26 -23.87 -10.69
C SER A 64 -4.78 -23.83 -9.25
N PHE A 65 -6.09 -23.98 -9.05
CA PHE A 65 -6.72 -24.07 -7.73
C PHE A 65 -6.23 -25.29 -6.94
N LEU A 66 -6.19 -26.45 -7.58
CA LEU A 66 -5.78 -27.70 -6.95
C LEU A 66 -4.30 -27.70 -6.56
N GLN A 67 -3.44 -27.13 -7.40
CA GLN A 67 -2.01 -27.00 -7.14
C GLN A 67 -1.72 -26.12 -5.91
N GLN A 68 -2.44 -25.01 -5.77
CA GLN A 68 -2.33 -24.13 -4.59
C GLN A 68 -2.76 -24.84 -3.30
N ILE A 69 -3.83 -25.64 -3.34
CA ILE A 69 -4.26 -26.46 -2.19
C ILE A 69 -3.18 -27.49 -1.82
N LEU A 70 -2.61 -28.16 -2.82
CA LEU A 70 -1.56 -29.15 -2.60
C LEU A 70 -0.29 -28.52 -2.01
N GLU A 71 0.13 -27.35 -2.50
CA GLU A 71 1.28 -26.63 -1.94
C GLU A 71 1.07 -26.25 -0.48
N ALA A 72 -0.13 -25.81 -0.10
CA ALA A 72 -0.47 -25.50 1.28
C ALA A 72 -0.45 -26.75 2.17
N LEU A 73 -1.09 -27.84 1.72
CA LEU A 73 -1.09 -29.13 2.42
C LEU A 73 0.33 -29.67 2.62
N ASN A 74 1.18 -29.61 1.60
CA ASN A 74 2.56 -30.09 1.65
C ASN A 74 3.45 -29.28 2.61
N LYS A 75 3.09 -28.03 2.92
CA LYS A 75 3.78 -27.20 3.92
C LYS A 75 3.29 -27.46 5.35
N GLY A 76 2.34 -28.38 5.54
CA GLY A 76 1.71 -28.64 6.84
C GLY A 76 0.67 -27.58 7.24
N GLU A 77 0.36 -26.64 6.34
CA GLU A 77 -0.75 -25.72 6.51
C GLU A 77 -2.03 -26.45 6.06
N ILE A 78 -2.78 -27.03 7.00
CA ILE A 78 -4.12 -27.53 6.69
C ILE A 78 -4.96 -26.29 6.33
N PRO A 79 -5.38 -26.13 5.07
CA PRO A 79 -6.05 -24.91 4.67
C PRO A 79 -7.44 -24.91 5.29
N SER A 80 -7.61 -24.21 6.40
CA SER A 80 -8.94 -23.80 6.85
C SER A 80 -9.54 -22.89 5.78
N THR A 81 -10.87 -22.73 5.77
CA THR A 81 -11.52 -21.79 4.86
C THR A 81 -10.95 -20.37 4.97
N GLY A 82 -10.42 -19.97 6.13
CA GLY A 82 -9.68 -18.73 6.32
C GLY A 82 -8.28 -18.74 5.69
N SER A 83 -7.49 -19.80 5.92
CA SER A 83 -6.13 -19.93 5.36
C SER A 83 -6.11 -19.95 3.83
N LEU A 84 -7.09 -20.62 3.19
CA LEU A 84 -7.24 -20.56 1.73
C LEU A 84 -7.46 -19.14 1.24
N VAL A 85 -8.30 -18.38 1.94
CA VAL A 85 -8.61 -16.99 1.55
C VAL A 85 -7.36 -16.12 1.59
N GLU A 86 -6.51 -16.28 2.59
CA GLU A 86 -5.25 -15.55 2.67
C GLU A 86 -4.27 -15.91 1.55
N ILE A 87 -4.16 -17.19 1.19
CA ILE A 87 -3.29 -17.65 0.10
C ILE A 87 -3.74 -17.04 -1.24
N PHE A 88 -5.03 -17.13 -1.54
CA PHE A 88 -5.59 -16.55 -2.78
C PHE A 88 -5.47 -15.02 -2.81
N ASN A 89 -5.63 -14.36 -1.66
CA ASN A 89 -5.55 -12.92 -1.58
C ASN A 89 -4.12 -12.39 -1.57
N LYS A 90 -3.09 -13.21 -1.32
CA LYS A 90 -1.70 -12.76 -1.24
C LYS A 90 -1.23 -12.03 -2.51
N ALA A 91 -1.42 -12.62 -3.68
CA ALA A 91 -1.01 -11.99 -4.95
C ALA A 91 -1.81 -10.71 -5.25
N ILE A 92 -3.05 -10.64 -4.76
CA ILE A 92 -3.91 -9.46 -4.90
C ILE A 92 -3.42 -8.35 -3.98
N LEU A 93 -3.09 -8.67 -2.72
CA LEU A 93 -2.50 -7.74 -1.75
C LEU A 93 -1.21 -7.13 -2.30
N GLU A 94 -0.30 -7.97 -2.80
CA GLU A 94 0.97 -7.51 -3.40
C GLU A 94 0.73 -6.54 -4.57
N ARG A 95 -0.26 -6.82 -5.43
CA ARG A 95 -0.64 -5.93 -6.54
C ARG A 95 -1.24 -4.61 -6.07
N CYS A 96 -2.12 -4.65 -5.05
CA CYS A 96 -2.72 -3.44 -4.48
C CYS A 96 -1.66 -2.54 -3.83
N LEU A 97 -0.74 -3.15 -3.07
CA LEU A 97 0.39 -2.43 -2.46
C LEU A 97 1.34 -1.86 -3.51
N LYS A 98 1.55 -2.55 -4.64
CA LYS A 98 2.34 -2.03 -5.75
C LYS A 98 1.72 -0.75 -6.34
N VAL A 99 0.43 -0.77 -6.66
CA VAL A 99 -0.29 0.42 -7.18
C VAL A 99 -0.20 1.59 -6.20
N TYR A 100 -0.39 1.32 -4.91
CA TYR A 100 -0.27 2.32 -3.86
C TYR A 100 1.14 2.93 -3.79
N LYS A 101 2.19 2.09 -3.82
CA LYS A 101 3.59 2.53 -3.80
C LYS A 101 3.95 3.37 -5.02
N GLU A 102 3.61 2.92 -6.22
CA GLU A 102 3.93 3.63 -7.46
C GLU A 102 3.32 5.04 -7.47
N LYS A 103 2.13 5.21 -6.90
CA LYS A 103 1.47 6.52 -6.79
C LYS A 103 2.24 7.49 -5.87
N LEU A 104 2.80 6.99 -4.76
CA LEU A 104 3.61 7.77 -3.82
C LEU A 104 5.03 8.01 -4.32
N GLU A 105 5.65 7.01 -4.96
CA GLU A 105 6.98 7.12 -5.57
C GLU A 105 7.04 8.14 -6.71
N GLY A 106 5.90 8.41 -7.35
CA GLY A 106 5.77 9.52 -8.31
C GLY A 106 5.97 10.91 -7.70
N LEU A 107 5.99 11.04 -6.37
CA LEU A 107 6.26 12.30 -5.69
C LEU A 107 7.77 12.53 -5.56
N ARG A 108 8.23 13.70 -6.03
CA ARG A 108 9.57 14.19 -5.72
C ARG A 108 9.57 14.82 -4.33
N LEU A 109 10.07 14.09 -3.34
CA LEU A 109 10.23 14.58 -1.97
C LEU A 109 11.35 15.64 -1.89
N PRO A 110 11.26 16.64 -0.99
CA PRO A 110 10.17 16.84 -0.04
C PRO A 110 8.94 17.55 -0.63
N VAL A 111 7.78 17.31 -0.02
CA VAL A 111 6.50 17.95 -0.36
C VAL A 111 5.77 18.41 0.91
N PRO A 112 4.83 19.37 0.81
CA PRO A 112 3.95 19.72 1.92
C PRO A 112 3.19 18.51 2.47
N VAL A 113 2.93 18.50 3.77
CA VAL A 113 2.29 17.37 4.46
C VAL A 113 0.88 17.14 3.92
N GLU A 114 0.15 18.21 3.65
CA GLU A 114 -1.22 18.18 3.12
C GLU A 114 -1.25 17.53 1.74
N LYS A 115 -0.26 17.86 0.90
CA LYS A 115 -0.14 17.26 -0.44
C LYS A 115 0.17 15.76 -0.35
N LEU A 116 1.07 15.36 0.56
CA LEU A 116 1.38 13.96 0.77
C LEU A 116 0.17 13.18 1.29
N GLN A 117 -0.60 13.78 2.22
CA GLN A 117 -1.82 13.21 2.77
C GLN A 117 -2.91 13.04 1.71
N GLN A 118 -3.15 14.05 0.87
CA GLN A 118 -4.13 13.98 -0.22
C GLN A 118 -3.81 12.84 -1.19
N ILE A 119 -2.54 12.69 -1.57
CA ILE A 119 -2.11 11.60 -2.47
C ILE A 119 -2.24 10.24 -1.77
N HIS A 120 -1.92 10.16 -0.48
CA HIS A 120 -2.16 8.96 0.31
C HIS A 120 -3.63 8.54 0.32
N GLU A 121 -4.56 9.46 0.57
CA GLU A 121 -6.00 9.18 0.61
C GLU A 121 -6.51 8.66 -0.75
N VAL A 122 -6.10 9.31 -1.85
CA VAL A 122 -6.45 8.87 -3.20
C VAL A 122 -5.87 7.49 -3.51
N ALA A 123 -4.58 7.28 -3.25
CA ALA A 123 -3.90 6.01 -3.52
C ALA A 123 -4.48 4.86 -2.68
N ASN A 124 -4.81 5.13 -1.42
CA ASN A 124 -5.44 4.16 -0.52
C ASN A 124 -6.85 3.77 -1.03
N GLY A 125 -7.64 4.76 -1.46
CA GLY A 125 -8.94 4.51 -2.09
C GLY A 125 -8.84 3.67 -3.36
N GLU A 126 -7.87 3.97 -4.24
CA GLU A 126 -7.59 3.19 -5.46
C GLU A 126 -7.19 1.75 -5.13
N ALA A 127 -6.31 1.54 -4.15
CA ALA A 127 -5.86 0.22 -3.72
C ALA A 127 -7.00 -0.60 -3.09
N LYS A 128 -7.84 0.01 -2.24
CA LYS A 128 -9.02 -0.65 -1.64
C LYS A 128 -10.04 -1.04 -2.70
N LEU A 129 -10.36 -0.15 -3.64
CA LEU A 129 -11.27 -0.44 -4.74
C LEU A 129 -10.75 -1.59 -5.62
N LEU A 130 -9.43 -1.65 -5.87
CA LEU A 130 -8.81 -2.74 -6.61
C LEU A 130 -8.94 -4.07 -5.86
N PHE A 131 -8.69 -4.05 -4.55
CA PHE A 131 -8.82 -5.21 -3.68
C PHE A 131 -10.26 -5.74 -3.68
N ASP A 132 -11.24 -4.87 -3.45
CA ASP A 132 -12.68 -5.21 -3.41
C ASP A 132 -13.18 -5.88 -4.71
N LYS A 133 -12.60 -5.52 -5.86
CA LYS A 133 -12.94 -6.11 -7.16
C LYS A 133 -12.38 -7.51 -7.38
N GLN A 134 -11.29 -7.88 -6.71
CA GLN A 134 -10.50 -9.07 -7.05
C GLN A 134 -10.44 -10.10 -5.92
N HIS A 135 -10.62 -9.68 -4.67
CA HIS A 135 -10.39 -10.54 -3.51
C HIS A 135 -11.33 -11.75 -3.46
N PHE A 136 -10.80 -12.84 -2.92
CA PHE A 136 -11.49 -14.08 -2.66
C PHE A 136 -12.09 -14.08 -1.25
N GLY A 137 -13.26 -14.73 -1.10
CA GLY A 137 -13.91 -14.96 0.19
C GLY A 137 -14.69 -13.77 0.75
N LYS A 138 -15.96 -13.59 0.36
CA LYS A 138 -16.83 -12.49 0.83
C LYS A 138 -16.84 -12.31 2.37
N HIS A 139 -17.08 -13.39 3.11
CA HIS A 139 -17.19 -13.33 4.58
C HIS A 139 -15.89 -13.66 5.33
N HIS A 140 -14.89 -14.22 4.64
CA HIS A 140 -13.65 -14.69 5.25
C HIS A 140 -12.42 -13.85 4.86
N ALA A 141 -12.57 -12.81 4.02
CA ALA A 141 -11.48 -11.91 3.64
C ALA A 141 -11.12 -10.83 4.67
N VAL A 142 -11.82 -10.77 5.81
CA VAL A 142 -11.62 -9.72 6.83
C VAL A 142 -10.16 -9.61 7.24
N GLN A 143 -9.47 -10.73 7.47
CA GLN A 143 -8.04 -10.73 7.78
C GLN A 143 -7.18 -10.18 6.65
N SER A 144 -7.51 -10.50 5.39
CA SER A 144 -6.79 -9.95 4.23
C SER A 144 -6.99 -8.44 4.08
N ILE A 145 -8.20 -7.93 4.38
CA ILE A 145 -8.50 -6.49 4.37
C ILE A 145 -7.66 -5.78 5.44
N LEU A 146 -7.67 -6.27 6.68
CA LEU A 146 -6.87 -5.72 7.77
C LEU A 146 -5.37 -5.74 7.44
N LYS A 147 -4.91 -6.81 6.79
CA LYS A 147 -3.51 -6.92 6.34
C LYS A 147 -3.16 -5.89 5.27
N LEU A 148 -4.06 -5.57 4.35
CA LEU A 148 -3.84 -4.50 3.37
C LEU A 148 -3.70 -3.14 4.07
N GLU A 149 -4.57 -2.85 5.02
CA GLU A 149 -4.56 -1.59 5.76
C GLU A 149 -3.29 -1.42 6.61
N ASP A 150 -2.85 -2.48 7.27
CA ASP A 150 -1.61 -2.49 8.05
C ASP A 150 -0.38 -2.23 7.15
N GLU A 151 -0.30 -2.92 6.01
CA GLU A 151 0.81 -2.74 5.07
C GLU A 151 0.81 -1.35 4.41
N ILE A 152 -0.36 -0.81 4.04
CA ILE A 152 -0.49 0.58 3.55
C ILE A 152 -0.01 1.56 4.61
N THR A 153 -0.39 1.35 5.87
CA THR A 153 -0.01 2.20 7.00
C THR A 153 1.51 2.18 7.21
N LYS A 154 2.14 1.01 7.16
CA LYS A 154 3.61 0.88 7.27
C LYS A 154 4.33 1.63 6.15
N VAL A 155 3.88 1.43 4.91
CA VAL A 155 4.46 2.13 3.75
C VAL A 155 4.28 3.64 3.89
N TYR A 156 3.09 4.11 4.30
CA TYR A 156 2.84 5.54 4.49
C TYR A 156 3.77 6.17 5.55
N LYS A 157 3.95 5.50 6.69
CA LYS A 157 4.88 5.94 7.74
C LYS A 157 6.30 6.09 7.21
N ASN A 158 6.76 5.15 6.38
CA ASN A 158 8.09 5.25 5.75
C ASN A 158 8.20 6.48 4.83
N PHE A 159 7.16 6.79 4.06
CA PHE A 159 7.12 8.00 3.23
C PHE A 159 7.11 9.29 4.06
N LEU A 160 6.38 9.32 5.19
CA LEU A 160 6.40 10.47 6.10
C LEU A 160 7.81 10.73 6.64
N LEU A 161 8.48 9.67 7.12
CA LEU A 161 9.85 9.76 7.62
C LEU A 161 10.83 10.21 6.53
N ALA A 162 10.71 9.66 5.32
CA ALA A 162 11.54 10.06 4.19
C ALA A 162 11.29 11.52 3.80
N ASN A 163 10.04 11.97 3.82
CA ASN A 163 9.66 13.35 3.52
C ASN A 163 10.23 14.33 4.57
N GLU A 164 10.14 13.97 5.85
CA GLU A 164 10.70 14.75 6.96
C GLU A 164 12.23 14.84 6.87
N TYR A 165 12.89 13.73 6.57
CA TYR A 165 14.33 13.70 6.38
C TYR A 165 14.78 14.60 5.21
N GLN A 166 14.15 14.48 4.04
CA GLN A 166 14.51 15.31 2.88
C GLN A 166 14.18 16.78 3.10
N SER A 167 13.07 17.09 3.77
CA SER A 167 12.68 18.45 4.14
C SER A 167 13.70 19.07 5.08
N SER A 168 14.09 18.34 6.13
CA SER A 168 15.11 18.80 7.10
C SER A 168 16.45 19.04 6.43
N LYS A 169 16.88 18.11 5.56
CA LYS A 169 18.14 18.23 4.82
C LYS A 169 18.15 19.47 3.90
N LEU A 170 17.06 19.69 3.16
CA LEU A 170 16.92 20.84 2.27
C LEU A 170 16.91 22.16 3.05
N CYS A 171 16.11 22.24 4.10
CA CYS A 171 15.96 23.45 4.90
C CYS A 171 17.21 23.78 5.72
N GLU A 172 17.92 22.78 6.27
CA GLU A 172 19.23 23.02 6.91
C GLU A 172 20.23 23.55 5.90
N ALA A 173 20.35 22.96 4.71
CA ALA A 173 21.29 23.44 3.70
C ALA A 173 21.04 24.91 3.33
N ARG A 174 19.77 25.28 3.09
CA ARG A 174 19.40 26.68 2.80
C ARG A 174 19.58 27.62 4.00
N PHE A 175 19.36 27.12 5.21
CA PHE A 175 19.62 27.88 6.43
C PHE A 175 21.12 28.14 6.60
N SER A 176 21.98 27.13 6.49
CA SER A 176 23.43 27.26 6.60
C SER A 176 24.03 28.17 5.52
N GLU A 177 23.59 28.05 4.26
CA GLU A 177 24.02 28.95 3.19
C GLU A 177 23.72 30.41 3.51
N CYS A 178 22.54 30.67 4.10
CA CYS A 178 22.20 32.00 4.56
C CYS A 178 23.08 32.47 5.73
N GLU A 179 23.31 31.61 6.72
CA GLU A 179 24.19 31.94 7.85
C GLU A 179 25.59 32.33 7.37
N ASP A 180 26.18 31.54 6.48
CA ASP A 180 27.50 31.81 5.91
C ASP A 180 27.53 33.16 5.17
N GLN A 181 26.48 33.48 4.40
CA GLN A 181 26.35 34.78 3.73
C GLN A 181 26.25 35.93 4.73
N MET A 182 25.46 35.78 5.79
CA MET A 182 25.28 36.82 6.80
C MET A 182 26.55 37.04 7.61
N ASP A 183 27.24 35.98 8.00
CA ASP A 183 28.50 36.04 8.74
C ASP A 183 29.60 36.70 7.88
N HIS A 184 29.65 36.41 6.57
CA HIS A 184 30.53 37.11 5.63
C HIS A 184 30.22 38.63 5.60
N LEU A 185 28.94 39.02 5.53
CA LEU A 185 28.56 40.44 5.49
C LEU A 185 28.92 41.17 6.79
N GLN A 186 28.93 40.48 7.92
CA GLN A 186 29.31 41.06 9.21
C GLN A 186 30.80 41.40 9.30
N VAL A 187 31.68 40.64 8.64
CA VAL A 187 33.15 40.80 8.73
C VAL A 187 33.77 41.70 7.67
N LEU A 188 32.96 42.32 6.80
CA LEU A 188 33.45 43.25 5.79
C LEU A 188 34.23 44.42 6.41
N LYS A 189 35.35 44.79 5.78
CA LYS A 189 36.20 45.92 6.22
C LYS A 189 35.44 47.25 6.30
N LEU A 190 34.47 47.44 5.41
CA LEU A 190 33.59 48.61 5.40
C LEU A 190 32.14 48.12 5.60
N PRO A 191 31.61 48.23 6.83
CA PRO A 191 30.23 47.84 7.10
C PRO A 191 29.24 48.78 6.39
N SER A 192 28.28 48.19 5.67
CA SER A 192 27.22 48.92 4.95
C SER A 192 25.86 48.32 5.27
N MET A 193 24.98 49.12 5.87
CA MET A 193 23.59 48.72 6.17
C MET A 193 22.81 48.34 4.91
N ALA A 194 23.04 49.05 3.81
CA ALA A 194 22.37 48.75 2.54
C ALA A 194 22.74 47.34 2.03
N LYS A 195 24.02 46.97 2.08
CA LYS A 195 24.49 45.64 1.66
C LYS A 195 24.00 44.53 2.60
N PHE A 196 24.03 44.78 3.90
CA PHE A 196 23.52 43.86 4.91
C PHE A 196 22.03 43.58 4.71
N ASN A 197 21.21 44.63 4.59
CA ASN A 197 19.77 44.50 4.36
C ASN A 197 19.47 43.81 3.03
N ALA A 198 20.20 44.12 1.94
CA ALA A 198 20.01 43.45 0.66
C ALA A 198 20.31 41.94 0.73
N GLY A 199 21.43 41.55 1.36
CA GLY A 199 21.77 40.15 1.58
C GLY A 199 20.75 39.42 2.45
N PHE A 200 20.27 40.10 3.50
CA PHE A 200 19.21 39.61 4.37
C PHE A 200 17.91 39.30 3.61
N PHE A 201 17.42 40.27 2.81
CA PHE A 201 16.20 40.08 2.03
C PHE A 201 16.36 38.96 1.01
N TYR A 202 17.53 38.85 0.38
CA TYR A 202 17.83 37.78 -0.56
C TYR A 202 17.78 36.41 0.10
N CYS A 203 18.45 36.24 1.24
CA CYS A 203 18.42 34.99 2.00
C CYS A 203 16.98 34.63 2.40
N ASN A 204 16.26 35.56 3.05
CA ASN A 204 14.92 35.28 3.58
C ASN A 204 13.97 34.87 2.45
N ARG A 205 14.03 35.56 1.31
CA ARG A 205 13.23 35.22 0.13
C ARG A 205 13.58 33.83 -0.41
N THR A 206 14.87 33.52 -0.54
CA THR A 206 15.35 32.23 -1.07
C THR A 206 14.94 31.09 -0.14
N PHE A 207 15.11 31.29 1.17
CA PHE A 207 14.71 30.33 2.19
C PHE A 207 13.20 30.01 2.12
N VAL A 208 12.34 31.04 2.13
CA VAL A 208 10.88 30.87 2.10
C VAL A 208 10.40 30.16 0.82
N MET A 209 11.06 30.44 -0.31
CA MET A 209 10.71 29.84 -1.61
C MET A 209 11.17 28.39 -1.75
N GLU A 210 12.32 28.05 -1.18
CA GLU A 210 12.97 26.76 -1.46
C GLU A 210 12.89 25.74 -0.32
N CYS A 211 12.77 26.19 0.93
CA CYS A 211 12.52 25.29 2.05
C CYS A 211 11.05 24.84 2.03
N VAL A 212 10.85 23.55 1.76
CA VAL A 212 9.54 22.92 1.58
C VAL A 212 9.41 21.69 2.46
N GLY A 213 8.18 21.42 2.91
CA GLY A 213 7.82 20.22 3.66
C GLY A 213 7.73 20.47 5.17
N PRO A 214 7.61 19.38 5.97
CA PRO A 214 7.31 19.47 7.40
C PRO A 214 8.36 20.21 8.23
N ALA A 215 9.62 20.27 7.77
CA ALA A 215 10.66 20.96 8.52
C ALA A 215 10.55 22.49 8.43
N LYS A 216 9.79 23.02 7.45
CA LYS A 216 9.77 24.43 7.09
C LYS A 216 9.48 25.34 8.29
N GLU A 217 8.39 25.08 9.02
CA GLU A 217 7.96 25.92 10.14
C GLU A 217 9.05 26.03 11.23
N ARG A 218 9.71 24.91 11.55
CA ARG A 218 10.79 24.87 12.52
C ARG A 218 11.99 25.71 12.08
N TYR A 219 12.34 25.65 10.80
CA TYR A 219 13.46 26.43 10.27
C TYR A 219 13.10 27.90 10.02
N ASP A 220 11.85 28.22 9.65
CA ASP A 220 11.33 29.59 9.57
C ASP A 220 11.51 30.30 10.93
N HIS A 221 11.21 29.60 12.03
CA HIS A 221 11.41 30.15 13.37
C HIS A 221 12.90 30.34 13.73
N ARG A 222 13.76 29.37 13.39
CA ARG A 222 15.22 29.50 13.56
C ARG A 222 15.76 30.68 12.76
N MET A 223 15.33 30.83 11.51
CA MET A 223 15.70 31.93 10.62
C MET A 223 15.31 33.26 11.23
N SER A 224 14.06 33.44 11.63
CA SER A 224 13.57 34.68 12.25
C SER A 224 14.36 35.09 13.50
N LYS A 225 14.71 34.12 14.35
CA LYS A 225 15.54 34.36 15.54
C LYS A 225 16.96 34.79 15.18
N ARG A 226 17.62 34.05 14.28
CA ARG A 226 18.98 34.35 13.83
C ARG A 226 19.07 35.71 13.14
N CYS A 227 18.09 36.01 12.29
CA CYS A 227 17.86 37.29 11.65
C CYS A 227 17.85 38.45 12.66
N SER A 228 17.05 38.33 13.72
CA SER A 228 16.95 39.34 14.77
C SER A 228 18.29 39.54 15.50
N SER A 229 18.99 38.45 15.83
CA SER A 229 20.30 38.53 16.49
C SER A 229 21.38 39.18 15.62
N ASN A 230 21.44 38.81 14.34
CA ASN A 230 22.42 39.35 13.40
C ASN A 230 22.22 40.85 13.14
N LEU A 231 20.96 41.33 13.10
CA LEU A 231 20.65 42.76 12.98
C LEU A 231 21.18 43.55 14.19
N VAL A 232 21.00 43.02 15.41
CA VAL A 232 21.50 43.66 16.65
C VAL A 232 23.03 43.71 16.67
N LEU A 233 23.69 42.59 16.34
CA LEU A 233 25.16 42.50 16.29
C LEU A 233 25.76 43.44 15.24
N PHE A 234 25.15 43.51 14.06
CA PHE A 234 25.64 44.38 13.00
C PHE A 234 25.42 45.86 13.33
N SER A 235 24.28 46.20 13.96
CA SER A 235 24.00 47.55 14.41
C SER A 235 25.00 48.01 15.47
N SER A 236 25.25 47.23 16.52
CA SER A 236 26.19 47.59 17.58
C SER A 236 27.62 47.77 17.08
N ARG A 237 28.07 46.91 16.15
CA ARG A 237 29.39 47.04 15.52
C ARG A 237 29.51 48.30 14.66
N SER A 238 28.46 48.62 13.92
CA SER A 238 28.42 49.81 13.06
C SER A 238 28.47 51.10 13.89
N THR A 239 27.80 51.13 15.06
CA THR A 239 27.88 52.26 15.99
C THR A 239 29.30 52.45 16.53
N ILE A 240 29.98 51.36 16.91
CA ILE A 240 31.38 51.41 17.41
C ILE A 240 32.35 51.90 16.34
N THR A 241 32.19 51.47 15.08
CA THR A 241 33.03 51.96 13.98
C THR A 241 32.75 53.42 13.66
N SER A 242 31.52 53.90 13.81
CA SER A 242 31.19 55.32 13.60
C SER A 242 31.74 56.24 14.68
N SER A 243 31.81 55.77 15.94
CA SER A 243 32.43 56.52 17.05
C SER A 243 33.96 56.46 17.06
N SER A 244 34.58 55.54 16.32
CA SER A 244 36.04 55.44 16.17
C SER A 244 36.58 56.22 14.95
N ILE A 245 35.70 56.72 14.08
CA ILE A 245 36.02 57.53 12.88
C ILE A 245 35.50 58.98 13.05
N GLY A 246 34.80 59.26 14.14
CA GLY A 246 34.49 60.62 14.59
C GLY A 246 35.70 61.25 15.27
N TRP A 247 36.04 62.45 14.80
CA TRP A 247 37.03 63.37 15.35
C TRP A 247 36.84 63.63 16.85
#